data_AF-A0A9W9YDH7-F1
#
_entry.id   AF-A0A9W9YDH7-F1
#
_cell.length_a   1.000
_cell.length_b   1.000
_cell.length_c   1.000
_cell.angle_alpha   90.00
_cell.angle_beta   90.00
_cell.angle_gamma   90.00
#
_symmetry.space_group_name_H-M   'P 1'
#
loop_
_entity.id
_entity.type
_entity.pdbx_description
1 polymer ?
#
loop_
_entity_poly.entity_id
_entity_poly.type
_entity_poly.pdbx_seq_one_letter_code
_entity_poly.pdbx_strand_id
1 'polypeptide(L)'
;MKSAHGPPDDKRLRNSHVMVDDNGSIVAVYRKAHLFDIDVKDGPRLKESDTCIPGNQIVPPVHTPVGNVGLAICYDVRFPEMSVVLAQQGAHILTFPSAFTQITGSAHWEVLLRCRAIENQCYVIAAAQTGQHNVKRRSYGHAMIVDPWGCVIAQCSEGNDVCVAEIDLGYLNKVRQQMPVMNHKRNDLYGKLNSCPKL
;
A
#
# COMPACT_ATOMS: atom_id res chain seq x y z
N MET A 1 9.65 -16.01 14.67
CA MET A 1 10.38 -14.72 14.74
C MET A 1 9.59 -13.68 15.53
N LYS A 2 9.97 -13.41 16.78
CA LYS A 2 9.43 -12.28 17.57
C LYS A 2 10.43 -11.11 17.47
N SER A 3 10.30 -10.23 16.48
CA SER A 3 10.88 -8.88 16.60
C SER A 3 9.82 -7.98 17.25
N ALA A 4 9.68 -8.12 18.57
CA ALA A 4 8.92 -7.19 19.39
C ALA A 4 9.83 -5.98 19.67
N HIS A 5 9.67 -4.91 18.90
CA HIS A 5 10.27 -3.62 19.20
C HIS A 5 9.17 -2.67 19.67
N GLY A 6 8.98 -2.70 20.98
CA GLY A 6 8.19 -1.83 21.84
C GLY A 6 8.68 -2.07 23.27
N PRO A 7 8.49 -1.13 24.21
CA PRO A 7 8.76 -1.41 25.63
C PRO A 7 8.12 -2.75 26.03
N PRO A 8 8.74 -3.54 26.93
CA PRO A 8 8.21 -4.84 27.36
C PRO A 8 6.74 -4.81 27.82
N ASP A 9 6.24 -3.64 28.22
CA ASP A 9 4.89 -3.39 28.73
C ASP A 9 3.94 -2.64 27.77
N ASP A 10 4.35 -2.37 26.52
CA ASP A 10 3.47 -1.71 25.54
C ASP A 10 2.44 -2.69 24.98
N LYS A 11 1.20 -2.60 25.49
CA LYS A 11 0.07 -3.47 25.12
C LYS A 11 -0.51 -3.18 23.73
N ARG A 12 0.01 -2.17 23.01
CA ARG A 12 -0.48 -1.82 21.68
C ARG A 12 -0.10 -2.87 20.64
N LEU A 13 -0.97 -3.03 19.64
CA LEU A 13 -0.87 -4.02 18.58
C LEU A 13 -0.03 -3.51 17.39
N ARG A 14 0.13 -4.35 16.37
CA ARG A 14 0.74 -3.94 15.09
C ARG A 14 -0.15 -4.33 13.93
N ASN A 15 -0.49 -3.35 13.10
CA ASN A 15 -1.14 -3.58 11.83
C ASN A 15 -0.11 -4.17 10.84
N SER A 16 -0.29 -5.44 10.45
CA SER A 16 0.75 -6.22 9.75
C SER A 16 0.21 -6.82 8.45
N HIS A 17 0.90 -6.55 7.34
CA HIS A 17 0.70 -7.18 6.04
C HIS A 17 1.69 -8.34 5.93
N VAL A 18 1.16 -9.55 5.96
CA VAL A 18 1.92 -10.79 5.93
C VAL A 18 1.84 -11.40 4.54
N MET A 19 2.99 -11.73 3.96
CA MET A 19 3.08 -12.52 2.74
C MET A 19 3.40 -13.97 3.10
N VAL A 20 2.64 -14.89 2.54
CA VAL A 20 2.79 -16.34 2.74
C VAL A 20 3.05 -17.00 1.39
N ASP A 21 4.02 -17.91 1.33
CA ASP A 21 4.33 -18.68 0.11
C ASP A 21 3.42 -19.91 -0.07
N ASP A 22 3.62 -20.63 -1.17
CA ASP A 22 2.89 -21.84 -1.53
C ASP A 22 3.15 -23.04 -0.60
N ASN A 23 4.20 -22.98 0.22
CA ASN A 23 4.50 -23.94 1.27
C ASN A 23 3.86 -23.56 2.63
N GLY A 24 3.15 -22.42 2.70
CA GLY A 24 2.56 -21.91 3.93
C GLY A 24 3.53 -21.17 4.84
N SER A 25 4.74 -20.84 4.37
CA SER A 25 5.74 -20.12 5.14
C SER A 25 5.58 -18.60 5.03
N ILE A 26 5.78 -17.89 6.14
CA ILE A 26 5.80 -16.42 6.14
C ILE A 26 7.12 -15.93 5.54
N VAL A 27 7.05 -15.35 4.34
CA VAL A 27 8.22 -14.84 3.61
C VAL A 27 8.48 -13.35 3.85
N ALA A 28 7.46 -12.59 4.26
CA ALA A 28 7.61 -11.20 4.63
C ALA A 28 6.53 -10.74 5.61
N VAL A 29 6.89 -9.77 6.46
CA VAL A 29 5.95 -9.07 7.35
C VAL A 29 6.24 -7.57 7.29
N TYR A 30 5.40 -6.84 6.58
CA TYR A 30 5.37 -5.39 6.64
C TYR A 30 4.45 -4.94 7.79
N ARG A 31 4.87 -3.93 8.54
CA ARG A 31 4.07 -3.32 9.61
C ARG A 31 3.78 -1.89 9.21
N LYS A 32 2.51 -1.48 9.28
CA LYS A 32 2.02 -0.18 8.82
C LYS A 32 2.86 0.95 9.42
N ALA A 33 3.58 1.67 8.57
CA ALA A 33 4.47 2.74 9.01
C ALA A 33 3.66 4.00 9.38
N HIS A 34 2.64 4.32 8.58
CA HIS A 34 1.81 5.50 8.79
C HIS A 34 0.49 5.13 9.45
N LEU A 35 0.40 5.36 10.76
CA LEU A 35 -0.85 5.16 11.50
C LEU A 35 -1.86 6.27 11.15
N PHE A 36 -3.14 5.89 11.09
CA PHE A 36 -4.21 6.80 10.73
C PHE A 36 -4.73 7.53 11.97
N ASP A 37 -4.25 8.76 12.15
CA ASP A 37 -4.69 9.65 13.21
C ASP A 37 -5.38 10.87 12.59
N ILE A 38 -6.66 11.04 12.89
CA ILE A 38 -7.44 12.23 12.58
C ILE A 38 -8.02 12.79 13.87
N ASP A 39 -7.87 14.10 14.05
CA ASP A 39 -8.41 14.86 15.17
C ASP A 39 -9.01 16.15 14.60
N VAL A 40 -10.23 16.05 14.07
CA VAL A 40 -10.93 17.19 13.49
C VAL A 40 -11.68 17.91 14.61
N LYS A 41 -11.42 19.21 14.80
CA LYS A 41 -12.18 20.05 15.75
C LYS A 41 -13.68 19.96 15.41
N ASP A 42 -14.48 19.58 16.40
CA ASP A 42 -15.93 19.33 16.27
C ASP A 42 -16.31 18.22 15.25
N GLY A 43 -15.37 17.36 14.89
CA GLY A 43 -15.54 16.28 13.91
C GLY A 43 -15.13 14.90 14.43
N PRO A 44 -14.98 13.92 13.53
CA PRO A 44 -14.59 12.57 13.91
C PRO A 44 -13.14 12.55 14.43
N ARG A 45 -12.95 11.97 15.61
CA ARG A 45 -11.65 11.62 16.16
C ARG A 45 -11.41 10.12 16.00
N LEU A 46 -10.36 9.76 15.27
CA LEU A 46 -9.92 8.38 15.09
C LEU A 46 -8.40 8.35 15.21
N LYS A 47 -7.87 7.75 16.28
CA LYS A 47 -6.43 7.63 16.53
C LYS A 47 -6.03 6.16 16.55
N GLU A 48 -5.50 5.67 15.43
CA GLU A 48 -4.95 4.32 15.36
C GLU A 48 -3.75 4.16 16.31
N SER A 49 -3.00 5.23 16.56
CA SER A 49 -1.85 5.26 17.47
C SER A 49 -2.17 4.98 18.94
N ASP A 50 -3.42 5.17 19.36
CA ASP A 50 -3.89 4.82 20.72
C ASP A 50 -3.82 3.30 20.95
N THR A 51 -3.93 2.50 19.89
CA THR A 51 -4.02 1.02 19.96
C THR A 51 -2.94 0.29 19.19
N CYS A 52 -2.20 0.97 18.32
CA CYS A 52 -1.18 0.36 17.45
C CYS A 52 0.17 1.07 17.55
N ILE A 53 1.25 0.30 17.33
CA ILE A 53 2.63 0.77 17.22
C ILE A 53 2.98 0.88 15.72
N PRO A 54 3.53 2.01 15.25
CA PRO A 54 3.94 2.14 13.85
C PRO A 54 5.08 1.16 13.52
N GLY A 55 5.09 0.68 12.28
CA GLY A 55 6.23 0.03 11.68
C GLY A 55 7.42 0.98 11.59
N ASN A 56 8.63 0.42 11.67
CA ASN A 56 9.88 1.20 11.71
C ASN A 56 10.82 0.89 10.53
N GLN A 57 10.32 0.22 9.50
CA GLN A 57 11.09 -0.15 8.32
C GLN A 57 10.17 -0.35 7.11
N ILE A 58 10.70 -0.05 5.94
CA ILE A 58 10.14 -0.45 4.66
C ILE A 58 10.71 -1.83 4.35
N VAL A 59 9.84 -2.79 4.04
CA VAL A 59 10.26 -4.14 3.64
C VAL A 59 10.52 -4.13 2.13
N PRO A 60 11.68 -4.62 1.65
CA PRO A 60 11.94 -4.71 0.22
C PRO A 60 10.87 -5.51 -0.52
N PRO A 61 10.62 -5.24 -1.82
CA PRO A 61 9.67 -5.99 -2.61
C PRO A 61 9.98 -7.50 -2.58
N VAL A 62 8.95 -8.30 -2.32
CA VAL A 62 9.07 -9.76 -2.25
C VAL A 62 9.01 -10.33 -3.66
N HIS A 63 9.94 -11.21 -4.01
CA HIS A 63 9.89 -11.92 -5.28
C HIS A 63 8.75 -12.95 -5.26
N THR A 64 7.88 -12.92 -6.27
CA THR A 64 6.75 -13.85 -6.40
C THR A 64 6.58 -14.27 -7.87
N PRO A 65 5.82 -15.33 -8.16
CA PRO A 65 5.55 -15.77 -9.54
C PRO A 65 4.89 -14.70 -10.43
N VAL A 66 4.19 -13.71 -9.85
CA VAL A 66 3.53 -12.62 -10.57
C VAL A 66 4.40 -11.36 -10.69
N GLY A 67 5.61 -11.38 -10.13
CA GLY A 67 6.54 -10.24 -10.09
C GLY A 67 6.96 -9.85 -8.69
N ASN A 68 7.69 -8.74 -8.58
CA ASN A 68 8.18 -8.22 -7.31
C ASN A 68 7.08 -7.38 -6.64
N VAL A 69 6.62 -7.81 -5.46
CA VAL A 69 5.48 -7.24 -4.75
C VAL A 69 5.95 -6.36 -3.59
N GLY A 70 5.71 -5.06 -3.69
CA GLY A 70 5.90 -4.09 -2.60
C GLY A 70 4.71 -4.10 -1.64
N LEU A 71 5.00 -4.08 -0.33
CA LEU A 71 4.00 -4.16 0.73
C LEU A 71 3.78 -2.79 1.38
N ALA A 72 2.53 -2.33 1.37
CA ALA A 72 2.06 -1.19 2.13
C ALA A 72 0.64 -1.47 2.67
N ILE A 73 0.08 -0.58 3.50
CA ILE A 73 -1.25 -0.74 4.10
C ILE A 73 -1.99 0.60 4.13
N CYS A 74 -3.16 0.65 3.50
CA CYS A 74 -4.16 1.70 3.68
C CYS A 74 -3.61 3.13 3.63
N TYR A 75 -3.41 3.74 4.80
CA TYR A 75 -2.99 5.12 4.94
C TYR A 75 -1.63 5.41 4.30
N ASP A 76 -0.78 4.39 4.16
CA ASP A 76 0.50 4.48 3.44
C ASP A 76 0.34 4.98 1.99
N VAL A 77 -0.82 4.76 1.34
CA VAL A 77 -1.07 5.25 -0.02
C VAL A 77 -1.02 6.78 -0.13
N ARG A 78 -1.19 7.51 0.98
CA ARG A 78 -1.12 8.98 1.00
C ARG A 78 0.31 9.51 0.94
N PHE A 79 1.31 8.66 1.19
CA PHE A 79 2.71 9.04 1.29
C PHE A 79 3.45 8.54 0.04
N PRO A 80 3.63 9.39 -1.00
CA PRO A 80 4.26 8.97 -2.26
C PRO A 80 5.65 8.37 -2.05
N GLU A 81 6.38 8.82 -1.04
CA GLU A 81 7.74 8.36 -0.70
C GLU A 81 7.78 6.84 -0.47
N MET A 82 6.75 6.27 0.17
CA MET A 82 6.64 4.81 0.37
C MET A 82 6.65 4.07 -0.97
N SER A 83 5.84 4.55 -1.92
CA SER A 83 5.70 3.93 -3.24
C SER A 83 6.93 4.13 -4.09
N VAL A 84 7.52 5.34 -4.05
CA VAL A 84 8.76 5.66 -4.75
C VAL A 84 9.91 4.78 -4.28
N VAL A 85 10.08 4.59 -2.97
CA VAL A 85 11.14 3.73 -2.43
C VAL A 85 10.94 2.28 -2.86
N LEU A 86 9.72 1.74 -2.75
CA LEU A 86 9.42 0.37 -3.19
C LEU A 86 9.68 0.18 -4.70
N ALA A 87 9.29 1.14 -5.53
CA ALA A 87 9.54 1.12 -6.97
C ALA A 87 11.03 1.20 -7.31
N GLN A 88 11.80 2.05 -6.61
CA GLN A 88 13.26 2.12 -6.74
C GLN A 88 13.96 0.83 -6.34
N GLN A 89 13.36 0.05 -5.43
CA GLN A 89 13.81 -1.28 -5.04
C GLN A 89 13.34 -2.39 -6.00
N GLY A 90 12.74 -2.02 -7.14
CA GLY A 90 12.37 -2.97 -8.19
C GLY A 90 10.98 -3.58 -8.04
N ALA A 91 10.06 -2.93 -7.32
CA ALA A 91 8.66 -3.35 -7.32
C ALA A 91 8.08 -3.33 -8.76
N HIS A 92 7.34 -4.37 -9.10
CA HIS A 92 6.45 -4.40 -10.27
C HIS A 92 5.00 -4.11 -9.86
N ILE A 93 4.66 -4.52 -8.63
CA ILE A 93 3.33 -4.43 -8.05
C ILE A 93 3.46 -3.73 -6.70
N LEU A 94 2.62 -2.72 -6.45
CA LEU A 94 2.43 -2.10 -5.14
C LEU A 94 1.09 -2.57 -4.56
N THR A 95 1.07 -2.86 -3.27
CA THR A 95 -0.14 -3.33 -2.60
C THR A 95 -0.62 -2.38 -1.52
N PHE A 96 -1.92 -2.11 -1.47
CA PHE A 96 -2.53 -1.28 -0.43
C PHE A 96 -3.82 -1.93 0.12
N PRO A 97 -3.75 -3.09 0.78
CA PRO A 97 -4.88 -3.64 1.53
C PRO A 97 -5.42 -2.60 2.54
N SER A 98 -6.73 -2.38 2.52
CA SER A 98 -7.31 -1.15 3.07
C SER A 98 -8.69 -1.31 3.71
N ALA A 99 -9.02 -0.34 4.56
CA ALA A 99 -10.35 -0.13 5.10
C ALA A 99 -10.66 1.37 5.14
N PHE A 100 -10.68 2.01 3.97
CA PHE A 100 -10.96 3.45 3.84
C PHE A 100 -12.34 3.80 4.38
N THR A 101 -12.46 4.95 5.03
CA THR A 101 -13.77 5.48 5.46
C THR A 101 -14.58 5.92 4.25
N GLN A 102 -15.92 5.91 4.36
CA GLN A 102 -16.79 6.27 3.23
C GLN A 102 -16.44 7.65 2.63
N ILE A 103 -16.31 8.68 3.46
CA ILE A 103 -16.06 10.07 3.04
C ILE A 103 -14.71 10.20 2.33
N THR A 104 -13.66 9.64 2.91
CA THR A 104 -12.33 9.76 2.31
C THR A 104 -12.14 8.82 1.13
N GLY A 105 -12.86 7.69 1.13
CA GLY A 105 -12.86 6.73 0.03
C GLY A 105 -13.49 7.32 -1.23
N SER A 106 -14.68 7.90 -1.11
CA SER A 106 -15.39 8.50 -2.25
C SER A 106 -14.62 9.65 -2.92
N ALA A 107 -13.79 10.37 -2.15
CA ALA A 107 -13.03 11.50 -2.67
C ALA A 107 -11.63 11.12 -3.16
N HIS A 108 -10.96 10.16 -2.50
CA HIS A 108 -9.51 9.98 -2.66
C HIS A 108 -9.08 8.59 -3.11
N TRP A 109 -9.90 7.55 -2.94
CA TRP A 109 -9.46 6.17 -3.09
C TRP A 109 -8.89 5.87 -4.48
N GLU A 110 -9.70 6.02 -5.52
CA GLU A 110 -9.28 5.76 -6.89
C GLU A 110 -8.13 6.69 -7.32
N VAL A 111 -8.27 7.99 -7.02
CA VAL A 111 -7.28 9.00 -7.41
C VAL A 111 -5.90 8.65 -6.85
N LEU A 112 -5.81 8.34 -5.56
CA LEU A 112 -4.53 8.00 -4.92
C LEU A 112 -3.94 6.72 -5.51
N LEU A 113 -4.75 5.67 -5.70
CA LEU A 113 -4.26 4.39 -6.26
C LEU A 113 -3.73 4.58 -7.69
N ARG A 114 -4.47 5.30 -8.54
CA ARG A 114 -4.05 5.61 -9.91
C ARG A 114 -2.80 6.47 -9.93
N CYS A 115 -2.69 7.47 -9.06
CA CYS A 115 -1.47 8.25 -8.90
C CYS A 115 -0.26 7.35 -8.57
N ARG A 116 -0.38 6.41 -7.62
CA ARG A 116 0.71 5.49 -7.29
C ARG A 116 1.11 4.59 -8.45
N ALA A 117 0.14 4.14 -9.24
CA ALA A 117 0.40 3.32 -10.41
C ALA A 117 1.18 4.11 -11.48
N ILE A 118 0.70 5.31 -11.82
CA ILE A 118 1.26 6.18 -12.87
C ILE A 118 2.67 6.66 -12.49
N GLU A 119 2.84 7.27 -11.31
CA GLU A 119 4.09 7.95 -10.96
C GLU A 119 5.25 6.98 -10.74
N ASN A 120 4.94 5.72 -10.42
CA ASN A 120 5.93 4.67 -10.14
C ASN A 120 5.99 3.60 -11.24
N GLN A 121 5.11 3.68 -12.24
CA GLN A 121 4.99 2.70 -13.33
C GLN A 121 4.97 1.27 -12.80
N CYS A 122 4.03 1.03 -11.88
CA CYS A 122 3.79 -0.25 -11.23
C CYS A 122 2.30 -0.59 -11.36
N TYR A 123 1.96 -1.87 -11.37
CA TYR A 123 0.59 -2.26 -11.06
C TYR A 123 0.29 -1.90 -9.60
N VAL A 124 -0.95 -1.57 -9.31
CA VAL A 124 -1.43 -1.35 -7.94
C VAL A 124 -2.57 -2.32 -7.66
N ILE A 125 -2.43 -3.14 -6.61
CA ILE A 125 -3.47 -4.07 -6.15
C ILE A 125 -3.93 -3.64 -4.77
N ALA A 126 -5.21 -3.29 -4.65
CA ALA A 126 -5.76 -2.72 -3.43
C ALA A 126 -7.04 -3.44 -3.01
N ALA A 127 -6.86 -4.55 -2.28
CA ALA A 127 -7.96 -5.22 -1.60
C ALA A 127 -8.58 -4.30 -0.53
N ALA A 128 -9.90 -4.24 -0.44
CA ALA A 128 -10.58 -3.29 0.43
C ALA A 128 -11.72 -3.93 1.21
N GLN A 129 -11.82 -3.55 2.49
CA GLN A 129 -13.02 -3.76 3.29
C GLN A 129 -14.16 -2.90 2.73
N THR A 130 -15.38 -3.44 2.76
CA THR A 130 -16.59 -2.77 2.24
C THR A 130 -17.76 -2.91 3.21
N GLY A 131 -18.78 -2.07 3.04
CA GLY A 131 -20.02 -2.16 3.80
C GLY A 131 -19.93 -1.73 5.26
N GLN A 132 -20.98 -2.05 6.03
CA GLN A 132 -21.12 -1.69 7.44
C GLN A 132 -20.51 -2.78 8.34
N HIS A 133 -19.57 -2.40 9.20
CA HIS A 133 -18.90 -3.31 10.14
C HIS A 133 -19.58 -3.34 11.51
N ASN A 134 -20.04 -2.18 11.98
CA ASN A 134 -20.80 -1.97 13.20
C ASN A 134 -21.46 -0.58 13.14
N VAL A 135 -22.29 -0.21 14.12
CA VAL A 135 -23.05 1.07 14.14
C VAL A 135 -22.20 2.32 13.83
N LYS A 136 -20.91 2.33 14.18
CA LYS A 136 -20.03 3.49 14.04
C LYS A 136 -18.98 3.37 12.92
N ARG A 137 -18.91 2.22 12.22
CA ARG A 137 -17.83 1.94 11.25
C ARG A 137 -18.39 1.36 9.95
N ARG A 138 -18.15 2.09 8.85
CA ARG A 138 -18.42 1.69 7.47
C ARG A 138 -17.16 1.87 6.62
N SER A 139 -16.90 0.96 5.69
CA SER A 139 -15.79 1.09 4.73
C SER A 139 -16.27 1.27 3.30
N TYR A 140 -15.46 1.98 2.52
CA TYR A 140 -15.80 2.39 1.16
C TYR A 140 -15.91 1.22 0.16
N GLY A 141 -15.10 0.17 0.32
CA GLY A 141 -15.02 -0.90 -0.66
C GLY A 141 -14.21 -0.49 -1.89
N HIS A 142 -14.74 -0.76 -3.09
CA HIS A 142 -14.08 -0.50 -4.37
C HIS A 142 -12.66 -1.09 -4.44
N ALA A 143 -12.51 -2.35 -3.99
CA ALA A 143 -11.27 -3.08 -4.18
C ALA A 143 -10.95 -3.13 -5.68
N MET A 144 -9.70 -2.82 -6.06
CA MET A 144 -9.37 -2.66 -7.48
C MET A 144 -7.92 -3.02 -7.80
N ILE A 145 -7.69 -3.22 -9.09
CA ILE A 145 -6.38 -3.42 -9.71
C ILE A 145 -6.20 -2.32 -10.76
N VAL A 146 -5.08 -1.60 -10.67
CA VAL A 146 -4.71 -0.52 -11.60
C VAL A 146 -3.44 -0.91 -12.34
N ASP A 147 -3.40 -0.68 -13.65
CA ASP A 147 -2.22 -0.93 -14.48
C ASP A 147 -1.15 0.18 -14.37
N PRO A 148 0.08 -0.03 -14.88
CA PRO A 148 1.16 0.96 -14.83
C PRO A 148 0.88 2.27 -15.58
N TRP A 149 -0.17 2.34 -16.40
CA TRP A 149 -0.61 3.54 -17.11
C TRP A 149 -1.75 4.27 -16.37
N GLY A 150 -2.24 3.70 -15.27
CA GLY A 150 -3.29 4.27 -14.44
C GLY A 150 -4.69 3.89 -14.86
N CYS A 151 -4.89 2.87 -15.71
CA CYS A 151 -6.21 2.34 -16.01
C CYS A 151 -6.65 1.37 -14.91
N VAL A 152 -7.89 1.50 -14.44
CA VAL A 152 -8.50 0.51 -13.55
C VAL A 152 -8.92 -0.70 -14.39
N ILE A 153 -8.16 -1.80 -14.27
CA ILE A 153 -8.34 -3.00 -15.12
C ILE A 153 -9.24 -4.06 -14.47
N ALA A 154 -9.46 -3.97 -13.16
CA ALA A 154 -10.48 -4.74 -12.45
C ALA A 154 -10.93 -3.99 -11.19
N GLN A 155 -12.20 -4.11 -10.84
CA GLN A 155 -12.76 -3.56 -9.62
C GLN A 155 -13.93 -4.43 -9.15
N CYS A 156 -14.02 -4.69 -7.85
CA CYS A 156 -15.18 -5.36 -7.25
C CYS A 156 -16.42 -4.46 -7.32
N SER A 157 -17.59 -5.09 -7.47
CA SER A 157 -18.88 -4.43 -7.25
C SER A 157 -19.07 -4.05 -5.77
N GLU A 158 -20.13 -3.30 -5.45
CA GLU A 158 -20.50 -3.08 -4.04
C GLU A 158 -20.91 -4.41 -3.39
N GLY A 159 -20.42 -4.68 -2.18
CA GLY A 159 -20.63 -5.93 -1.46
C GLY A 159 -19.39 -6.84 -1.44
N ASN A 160 -19.53 -8.01 -0.83
CA ASN A 160 -18.44 -8.99 -0.73
C ASN A 160 -18.29 -9.71 -2.07
N ASP A 161 -17.18 -9.45 -2.75
CA ASP A 161 -16.92 -9.99 -4.08
C ASP A 161 -15.41 -10.06 -4.37
N VAL A 162 -15.05 -10.72 -5.45
CA VAL A 162 -13.66 -10.86 -5.93
C VAL A 162 -13.58 -10.41 -7.38
N CYS A 163 -12.63 -9.51 -7.68
CA CYS A 163 -12.26 -9.17 -9.04
C CYS A 163 -10.89 -9.77 -9.38
N VAL A 164 -10.70 -10.11 -10.66
CA VAL A 164 -9.48 -10.76 -11.16
C VAL A 164 -8.95 -9.96 -12.35
N ALA A 165 -7.63 -9.83 -12.45
CA ALA A 165 -6.95 -9.26 -13.61
C ALA A 165 -5.67 -10.05 -13.90
N GLU A 166 -5.24 -10.03 -15.16
CA GLU A 166 -3.95 -10.57 -15.59
C GLU A 166 -2.85 -9.50 -15.42
N ILE A 167 -1.71 -9.90 -14.86
CA ILE A 167 -0.54 -9.03 -14.70
C ILE A 167 0.44 -9.31 -15.83
N ASP A 168 0.59 -8.35 -16.75
CA ASP A 168 1.57 -8.42 -17.84
C ASP A 168 2.81 -7.58 -17.51
N LEU A 169 3.92 -8.25 -17.16
CA LEU A 169 5.21 -7.61 -16.91
C LEU A 169 5.88 -7.11 -18.21
N GLY A 170 5.54 -7.70 -19.36
CA GLY A 170 5.95 -7.21 -20.67
C GLY A 170 5.34 -5.84 -20.96
N TYR A 171 4.04 -5.65 -20.69
CA TYR A 171 3.38 -4.35 -20.77
C TYR A 171 4.00 -3.32 -19.82
N LEU A 172 4.24 -3.69 -18.56
CA LEU A 172 4.92 -2.83 -17.58
C LEU A 172 6.29 -2.37 -18.09
N ASN A 173 7.08 -3.28 -18.66
CA ASN A 173 8.38 -2.94 -19.23
C ASN A 173 8.26 -1.99 -20.43
N LYS A 174 7.26 -2.19 -21.31
CA LYS A 174 6.98 -1.26 -22.42
C LYS A 174 6.64 0.14 -21.91
N VAL A 175 5.80 0.26 -20.89
CA VAL A 175 5.45 1.55 -20.27
C VAL A 175 6.70 2.26 -19.73
N ARG A 176 7.54 1.54 -18.99
CA ARG A 176 8.81 2.09 -18.45
C ARG A 176 9.80 2.49 -19.55
N GLN A 177 9.85 1.76 -20.66
CA GLN A 177 10.73 2.09 -21.79
C GLN A 177 10.23 3.31 -22.56
N GLN A 178 8.92 3.40 -22.83
CA GLN A 178 8.33 4.49 -23.60
C GLN A 178 8.26 5.80 -22.81
N MET A 179 8.12 5.71 -21.49
CA MET A 179 8.08 6.87 -20.60
C MET A 179 9.05 6.65 -19.43
N PRO A 180 10.37 6.83 -19.58
CA PRO A 180 11.36 6.45 -18.58
C PRO A 180 11.47 7.47 -17.41
N VAL A 181 10.36 7.76 -16.73
CA VAL A 181 10.27 8.78 -15.68
C VAL A 181 11.27 8.57 -14.55
N MET A 182 11.60 7.32 -14.23
CA MET A 182 12.57 6.98 -13.19
C MET A 182 13.99 7.43 -13.55
N ASN A 183 14.33 7.45 -14.84
CA ASN A 183 15.63 7.91 -15.34
C ASN A 183 15.70 9.43 -15.39
N HIS A 184 14.56 10.11 -15.46
CA HIS A 184 14.49 11.58 -15.50
C HIS A 184 14.52 12.23 -14.11
N LYS A 185 14.58 11.44 -13.04
CA LYS A 185 14.61 11.95 -11.66
C LYS A 185 15.88 12.77 -11.39
N ARG A 186 15.70 14.00 -10.93
CA ARG A 186 16.75 14.96 -10.53
C ARG A 186 17.17 14.77 -9.06
N ASN A 187 17.77 13.61 -8.77
CA ASN A 187 18.27 13.29 -7.43
C ASN A 187 19.37 14.26 -6.96
N ASP A 188 19.99 15.01 -7.87
CA ASP A 188 20.90 16.12 -7.57
C ASP A 188 20.20 17.33 -6.92
N LEU A 189 18.89 17.51 -7.14
CA LEU A 189 18.11 18.63 -6.61
C LEU A 189 17.41 18.29 -5.29
N TYR A 190 16.83 17.10 -5.18
CA TYR A 190 15.99 16.70 -4.04
C TYR A 190 16.51 15.48 -3.28
N GLY A 191 17.74 15.03 -3.60
CA GLY A 191 18.34 13.84 -3.00
C GLY A 191 17.70 12.54 -3.49
N LYS A 192 18.30 11.42 -3.10
CA LYS A 192 17.75 10.09 -3.36
C LYS A 192 16.95 9.64 -2.15
N LEU A 193 15.70 9.26 -2.35
CA LEU A 193 14.93 8.54 -1.34
C LEU A 193 15.55 7.15 -1.16
N ASN A 194 15.94 6.83 0.07
CA ASN A 194 16.47 5.53 0.42
C ASN A 194 15.64 4.99 1.60
N SER A 195 15.26 3.71 1.54
CA SER A 195 14.88 3.02 2.78
C SER A 195 16.12 2.98 3.67
N CYS A 196 16.06 3.50 4.88
CA CYS A 196 17.20 3.45 5.79
C CYS A 196 17.57 1.97 6.03
N PRO A 197 18.74 1.49 5.58
CA PRO A 197 19.24 0.20 6.03
C PRO A 197 19.57 0.39 7.50
N LYS A 198 19.00 -0.42 8.39
CA LYS A 198 19.50 -0.40 9.76
C LYS A 198 20.92 -0.98 9.75
N LEU A 199 21.83 -0.18 10.29
CA LEU A 199 23.05 -0.63 10.96
C LEU A 199 22.71 -1.70 12.01
#